data_AF-A0A1T5GCE6-F1
#
_entry.id   AF-A0A1T5GCE6-F1
#
_cell.length_a   1.000
_cell.length_b   1.000
_cell.length_c   1.000
_cell.angle_alpha   90.00
_cell.angle_beta   90.00
_cell.angle_gamma   90.00
#
_symmetry.space_group_name_H-M   'P 1'
#
loop_
_entity.id
_entity.type
_entity.pdbx_description
1 polymer ?
#
loop_
_entity_poly.entity_id
_entity_poly.type
_entity_poly.pdbx_seq_one_letter_code
_entity_poly.pdbx_strand_id
1 'polypeptide(L)'
;MLLIESRRAARFTHDGGLVLLAAQDRGHWDSALAAEGRELVRRCLRRNRPGPYQLQAAINAVHSDAATAGDTDWAQILQLYDQLLAVAPGPVVALNRAVALAELHGPVAGLAAVEGLGLDTYYLFHAVRADFLVRLRRYPEAADAYRRALALAGSAAERRFLEGKLRSPVFGGAVDG
;
A
#
# COMPACT_ATOMS: atom_id res chain seq x y z
N MET A 1 -7.47 -15.19 4.65
CA MET A 1 -7.46 -15.20 3.16
C MET A 1 -6.10 -15.72 2.69
N LEU A 2 -6.05 -16.77 1.87
CA LEU A 2 -4.80 -17.47 1.50
C LEU A 2 -3.70 -16.55 0.94
N LEU A 3 -4.06 -15.56 0.13
CA LEU A 3 -3.09 -14.60 -0.43
C LEU A 3 -2.46 -13.67 0.62
N ILE A 4 -3.18 -13.33 1.70
CA ILE A 4 -2.59 -12.60 2.84
C ILE A 4 -1.68 -13.53 3.65
N GLU A 5 -2.10 -14.79 3.81
CA GLU A 5 -1.36 -15.78 4.58
C GLU A 5 -0.05 -16.19 3.90
N SER A 6 -0.04 -16.28 2.56
CA SER A 6 1.16 -16.61 1.77
C SER A 6 2.35 -15.69 2.02
N ARG A 7 2.11 -14.47 2.53
CA ARG A 7 3.14 -13.46 2.77
C ARG A 7 3.50 -13.29 4.24
N ARG A 8 2.92 -14.08 5.16
CA ARG A 8 3.08 -13.88 6.61
C ARG A 8 4.54 -13.75 7.03
N ALA A 9 5.41 -14.63 6.52
CA ALA A 9 6.83 -14.66 6.84
C ALA A 9 7.61 -13.42 6.36
N ALA A 10 7.11 -12.69 5.37
CA ALA A 10 7.78 -11.53 4.77
C ALA A 10 7.31 -10.17 5.34
N ARG A 11 6.30 -10.15 6.23
CA ARG A 11 5.68 -8.89 6.72
C ARG A 11 6.52 -8.13 7.75
N PHE A 12 7.42 -8.83 8.42
CA PHE A 12 8.25 -8.28 9.48
C PHE A 12 9.72 -8.58 9.22
N THR A 13 10.58 -7.63 9.51
CA THR A 13 12.02 -7.87 9.62
C THR A 13 12.31 -8.71 10.87
N HIS A 14 13.52 -9.27 10.98
CA HIS A 14 13.93 -10.08 12.14
C HIS A 14 13.86 -9.29 13.46
N ASP A 15 13.93 -7.96 13.42
CA ASP A 15 13.84 -7.04 14.56
C ASP A 15 12.41 -6.52 14.80
N GLY A 16 11.40 -7.11 14.14
CA GLY A 16 9.99 -6.80 14.33
C GLY A 16 9.50 -5.53 13.63
N GLY A 17 10.29 -4.95 12.73
CA GLY A 17 9.89 -3.80 11.92
C GLY A 17 8.94 -4.19 10.78
N LEU A 18 8.06 -3.28 10.38
CA LEU A 18 7.14 -3.51 9.25
C LEU A 18 7.88 -3.42 7.91
N VAL A 19 7.67 -4.42 7.04
CA VAL A 19 8.16 -4.42 5.65
C VAL A 19 7.03 -4.05 4.70
N LEU A 20 7.20 -2.95 3.95
CA LEU A 20 6.27 -2.52 2.91
C LEU A 20 6.11 -3.60 1.85
N LEU A 21 4.90 -3.78 1.31
CA LEU A 21 4.60 -4.83 0.33
C LEU A 21 5.58 -4.84 -0.87
N ALA A 22 5.97 -3.66 -1.35
CA ALA A 22 6.93 -3.52 -2.46
C ALA A 22 8.38 -3.90 -2.09
N ALA A 23 8.71 -3.89 -0.80
CA ALA A 23 10.03 -4.23 -0.25
C ALA A 23 10.09 -5.65 0.35
N GLN A 24 8.97 -6.38 0.34
CA GLN A 24 8.94 -7.77 0.81
C GLN A 24 9.69 -8.65 -0.17
N ASP A 25 10.59 -9.48 0.35
CA ASP A 25 11.20 -10.55 -0.44
C ASP A 25 10.13 -11.57 -0.83
N ARG A 26 9.81 -11.60 -2.13
CA ARG A 26 8.80 -12.50 -2.69
C ARG A 26 9.28 -13.95 -2.76
N GLY A 27 10.58 -14.21 -2.63
CA GLY A 27 11.13 -15.55 -2.47
C GLY A 27 10.74 -16.22 -1.16
N HIS A 28 10.34 -15.43 -0.15
CA HIS A 28 9.82 -15.94 1.13
C HIS A 28 8.30 -16.11 1.16
N TRP A 29 7.62 -15.94 0.02
CA TRP A 29 6.18 -16.17 -0.06
C TRP A 29 5.88 -17.64 -0.28
N ASP A 30 4.84 -18.15 0.37
CA ASP A 30 4.36 -19.51 0.12
C ASP A 30 3.71 -19.57 -1.27
N SER A 31 4.48 -20.11 -2.23
CA SER A 31 4.08 -20.20 -3.63
C SER A 31 2.87 -21.11 -3.85
N ALA A 32 2.68 -22.13 -3.02
CA ALA A 32 1.54 -23.05 -3.09
C ALA A 32 0.25 -22.35 -2.64
N LEU A 33 0.29 -21.66 -1.49
CA LEU A 33 -0.84 -20.86 -1.00
C LEU A 33 -1.18 -19.70 -1.95
N ALA A 34 -0.16 -19.09 -2.56
CA ALA A 34 -0.37 -18.03 -3.55
C ALA A 34 -1.05 -18.58 -4.82
N ALA A 35 -0.59 -19.72 -5.34
CA ALA A 35 -1.18 -20.36 -6.51
C ALA A 35 -2.62 -20.81 -6.27
N GLU A 36 -2.90 -21.43 -5.12
CA GLU A 36 -4.24 -21.84 -4.72
C GLU A 36 -5.17 -20.63 -4.56
N GLY A 37 -4.70 -19.58 -3.87
CA GLY A 37 -5.44 -18.33 -3.72
C GLY A 37 -5.80 -17.68 -5.06
N ARG A 38 -4.86 -17.62 -6.01
CA ARG A 38 -5.10 -17.11 -7.36
C ARG A 38 -6.13 -17.96 -8.11
N GLU A 39 -6.06 -19.28 -8.02
CA GLU A 39 -7.02 -20.16 -8.68
C GLU A 39 -8.44 -19.99 -8.12
N LEU A 40 -8.59 -19.92 -6.79
CA LEU A 40 -9.90 -19.67 -6.16
C LEU A 40 -10.48 -18.32 -6.59
N VAL A 41 -9.65 -17.28 -6.69
CA VAL A 41 -10.06 -15.97 -7.20
C VAL A 41 -10.55 -16.08 -8.64
N ARG A 42 -9.77 -16.70 -9.54
CA ARG A 42 -10.18 -16.91 -10.94
C ARG A 42 -11.51 -17.63 -11.03
N ARG A 43 -11.74 -18.67 -10.21
CA ARG A 43 -13.00 -19.41 -10.17
C ARG A 43 -14.19 -18.54 -9.74
N CYS A 44 -13.98 -17.68 -8.74
CA CYS A 44 -15.00 -16.78 -8.24
C CYS A 44 -15.38 -15.69 -9.24
N LEU A 45 -14.40 -15.15 -9.98
CA LEU A 45 -14.61 -14.07 -10.95
C LEU A 45 -15.38 -14.51 -12.21
N ARG A 46 -15.43 -15.81 -12.54
CA ARG A 46 -16.18 -16.34 -13.70
C ARG A 46 -17.67 -16.01 -13.70
N ARG A 47 -18.25 -15.61 -12.57
CA ARG A 47 -19.66 -15.19 -12.46
C ARG A 47 -19.91 -13.74 -12.91
N ASN A 48 -18.85 -13.00 -13.26
CA ASN A 48 -18.85 -11.63 -13.79
C ASN A 48 -19.72 -10.61 -13.00
N ARG A 49 -19.94 -10.86 -11.71
CA ARG A 49 -20.61 -9.97 -10.76
C ARG A 49 -19.88 -10.03 -9.41
N PRO A 50 -18.63 -9.59 -9.36
CA PRO A 50 -17.82 -9.76 -8.16
C PRO A 50 -18.32 -8.83 -7.04
N GLY A 51 -18.54 -9.39 -5.85
CA GLY A 51 -18.75 -8.62 -4.63
C GLY A 51 -17.44 -8.08 -4.04
N PRO A 52 -17.51 -7.26 -2.97
CA PRO A 52 -16.36 -6.56 -2.41
C PRO A 52 -15.19 -7.48 -2.05
N TYR A 53 -15.47 -8.63 -1.43
CA TYR A 53 -14.44 -9.60 -1.06
C TYR A 53 -13.78 -10.28 -2.27
N GLN A 54 -14.52 -10.49 -3.36
CA GLN A 54 -13.97 -11.06 -4.59
C GLN A 54 -13.04 -10.07 -5.29
N LEU A 55 -13.39 -8.78 -5.28
CA LEU A 55 -12.54 -7.71 -5.80
C LEU A 55 -11.28 -7.51 -4.94
N GLN A 56 -11.40 -7.52 -3.62
CA GLN A 56 -10.25 -7.49 -2.72
C GLN A 56 -9.33 -8.69 -2.93
N ALA A 57 -9.88 -9.88 -3.12
CA ALA A 57 -9.09 -11.07 -3.41
C ALA A 57 -8.42 -10.98 -4.79
N ALA A 58 -9.10 -10.42 -5.80
CA ALA A 58 -8.52 -10.13 -7.10
C ALA A 58 -7.33 -9.16 -7.02
N ILE A 59 -7.46 -8.05 -6.29
CA ILE A 59 -6.36 -7.09 -6.08
C ILE A 59 -5.14 -7.79 -5.45
N ASN A 60 -5.37 -8.62 -4.43
CA ASN A 60 -4.29 -9.39 -3.82
C ASN A 60 -3.68 -10.41 -4.79
N ALA A 61 -4.49 -11.01 -5.67
CA ALA A 61 -4.01 -11.97 -6.65
C ALA A 61 -3.06 -11.30 -7.66
N VAL A 62 -3.36 -10.09 -8.13
CA VAL A 62 -2.49 -9.33 -9.04
C VAL A 62 -1.16 -9.01 -8.37
N HIS A 63 -1.18 -8.54 -7.12
CA HIS A 63 0.05 -8.33 -6.34
C HIS A 63 0.88 -9.62 -6.15
N SER A 64 0.20 -10.76 -6.03
CA SER A 64 0.83 -12.07 -5.82
C SER A 64 1.32 -12.75 -7.09
N ASP A 65 0.95 -12.28 -8.28
CA ASP A 65 1.35 -12.88 -9.56
C ASP A 65 2.66 -12.29 -10.10
N ALA A 66 2.93 -11.02 -9.79
CA ALA A 66 4.13 -10.35 -10.25
C ALA A 66 5.41 -10.93 -9.60
N ALA A 67 6.47 -11.13 -10.42
CA ALA A 67 7.75 -11.66 -9.94
C ALA A 67 8.49 -10.65 -9.06
N THR A 68 8.44 -9.37 -9.43
CA THR A 68 8.96 -8.25 -8.63
C THR A 68 7.88 -7.21 -8.36
N ALA A 69 8.16 -6.26 -7.46
CA ALA A 69 7.26 -5.12 -7.24
C ALA A 69 7.03 -4.30 -8.53
N GLY A 70 8.06 -4.17 -9.38
CA GLY A 70 7.99 -3.45 -10.65
C GLY A 70 7.12 -4.14 -11.70
N ASP A 71 6.99 -5.46 -11.63
CA ASP A 71 6.16 -6.23 -12.58
C ASP A 71 4.66 -6.24 -12.22
N THR A 72 4.27 -5.52 -11.17
CA THR A 72 2.87 -5.45 -10.74
C THR A 72 2.04 -4.74 -11.81
N ASP A 73 0.96 -5.38 -12.29
CA ASP A 73 0.02 -4.75 -13.22
C ASP A 73 -0.85 -3.71 -12.48
N TRP A 74 -0.29 -2.51 -12.34
CA TRP A 74 -0.96 -1.38 -11.69
C TRP A 74 -2.20 -0.90 -12.43
N ALA A 75 -2.27 -1.09 -13.76
CA ALA A 75 -3.46 -0.76 -14.54
C ALA A 75 -4.63 -1.67 -14.16
N GLN A 76 -4.38 -2.98 -14.03
CA GLN A 76 -5.37 -3.93 -13.56
C GLN A 76 -5.79 -3.65 -12.11
N ILE A 77 -4.84 -3.34 -11.22
CA ILE A 77 -5.14 -3.00 -9.83
C ILE A 77 -6.02 -1.75 -9.73
N LEU A 78 -5.72 -0.70 -10.51
CA LEU A 78 -6.52 0.52 -10.54
C LEU A 78 -7.96 0.23 -10.98
N GLN A 79 -8.14 -0.55 -12.05
CA GLN A 79 -9.47 -0.97 -12.52
C GLN A 79 -10.25 -1.78 -11.47
N LEU A 80 -9.57 -2.66 -10.73
CA LEU A 80 -10.20 -3.43 -9.66
C LEU A 80 -10.60 -2.53 -8.48
N TYR A 81 -9.80 -1.51 -8.15
CA TYR A 81 -10.18 -0.51 -7.16
C TYR A 81 -11.34 0.38 -7.64
N ASP A 82 -11.41 0.74 -8.92
CA ASP A 82 -12.56 1.45 -9.51
C ASP A 82 -13.86 0.66 -9.30
N GLN A 83 -13.82 -0.64 -9.62
CA GLN A 83 -14.96 -1.54 -9.40
C GLN A 83 -15.28 -1.67 -7.91
N LEU A 84 -14.27 -1.81 -7.06
CA LEU A 84 -14.47 -1.95 -5.61
C LEU A 84 -15.12 -0.69 -5.02
N LEU A 85 -14.68 0.48 -5.44
CA LEU A 85 -15.24 1.75 -4.99
C LEU A 85 -16.69 1.92 -5.42
N ALA A 86 -17.06 1.42 -6.62
CA ALA A 86 -18.44 1.46 -7.11
C ALA A 86 -19.39 0.57 -6.29
N VAL A 87 -18.93 -0.61 -5.84
CA VAL A 87 -19.78 -1.57 -5.10
C VAL A 87 -19.69 -1.44 -3.57
N ALA A 88 -18.61 -0.83 -3.07
CA ALA A 88 -18.34 -0.64 -1.65
C ALA A 88 -17.55 0.68 -1.45
N PRO A 89 -18.23 1.84 -1.58
CA PRO A 89 -17.57 3.13 -1.41
C PRO A 89 -17.04 3.28 0.02
N GLY A 90 -15.83 3.83 0.14
CA GLY A 90 -15.25 4.10 1.44
C GLY A 90 -13.92 4.84 1.33
N PRO A 91 -13.60 5.70 2.30
CA PRO A 91 -12.41 6.54 2.24
C PRO A 91 -11.11 5.73 2.24
N VAL A 92 -11.08 4.58 2.94
CA VAL A 92 -9.94 3.65 2.91
C VAL A 92 -9.76 2.99 1.53
N VAL A 93 -10.86 2.65 0.85
CA VAL A 93 -10.81 2.12 -0.51
C VAL A 93 -10.29 3.19 -1.48
N ALA A 94 -10.78 4.42 -1.34
CA ALA A 94 -10.30 5.56 -2.14
C ALA A 94 -8.81 5.88 -1.91
N LEU A 95 -8.35 5.79 -0.66
CA LEU A 95 -6.92 5.95 -0.33
C LEU A 95 -6.06 4.88 -1.03
N ASN A 96 -6.47 3.61 -0.95
CA ASN A 96 -5.73 2.52 -1.60
C ASN A 96 -5.75 2.64 -3.14
N ARG A 97 -6.88 3.09 -3.71
CA ARG A 97 -6.98 3.43 -5.14
C ARG A 97 -5.99 4.53 -5.53
N ALA A 98 -5.84 5.56 -4.71
CA ALA A 98 -4.90 6.66 -4.98
C ALA A 98 -3.44 6.19 -5.05
N VAL A 99 -3.06 5.16 -4.28
CA VAL A 99 -1.75 4.50 -4.41
C VAL A 99 -1.61 3.86 -5.78
N ALA A 100 -2.59 3.06 -6.23
CA ALA A 100 -2.55 2.45 -7.56
C ALA A 100 -2.49 3.50 -8.68
N LEU A 101 -3.21 4.61 -8.53
CA LEU A 101 -3.17 5.75 -9.44
C LEU A 101 -1.78 6.38 -9.49
N ALA A 102 -1.10 6.51 -8.34
CA ALA A 102 0.23 7.08 -8.24
C ALA A 102 1.31 6.22 -8.91
N GLU A 103 1.16 4.90 -8.84
CA GLU A 103 2.07 3.96 -9.51
C GLU A 103 1.92 4.01 -11.03
N LEU A 104 0.70 4.23 -11.53
CA LEU A 104 0.43 4.28 -12.97
C LEU A 104 0.65 5.66 -13.60
N HIS A 105 0.21 6.73 -12.92
CA HIS A 105 0.17 8.09 -13.45
C HIS A 105 1.05 9.07 -12.68
N GLY A 106 1.84 8.57 -11.73
CA GLY A 106 2.80 9.36 -10.97
C GLY A 106 2.24 9.98 -9.68
N PRO A 107 3.14 10.42 -8.78
CA PRO A 107 2.79 10.86 -7.43
C PRO A 107 1.92 12.12 -7.38
N VAL A 108 1.91 12.96 -8.44
CA VAL A 108 1.00 14.11 -8.54
C VAL A 108 -0.46 13.66 -8.56
N ALA A 109 -0.78 12.66 -9.40
CA ALA A 109 -2.13 12.13 -9.52
C ALA A 109 -2.58 11.48 -8.21
N GLY A 110 -1.70 10.71 -7.57
CA GLY A 110 -1.96 10.13 -6.26
C GLY A 110 -2.23 11.16 -5.18
N LEU A 111 -1.41 12.22 -5.12
CA LEU A 111 -1.56 13.28 -4.13
C LEU A 111 -2.88 14.02 -4.29
N ALA A 112 -3.26 14.38 -5.52
CA ALA A 112 -4.56 15.00 -5.79
C ALA A 112 -5.73 14.09 -5.40
N ALA A 113 -5.62 12.78 -5.65
CA ALA A 113 -6.68 11.82 -5.34
C ALA A 113 -6.89 11.55 -3.84
N VAL A 114 -5.91 11.88 -2.98
CA VAL A 114 -6.08 11.75 -1.52
C VAL A 114 -6.60 13.02 -0.85
N GLU A 115 -6.67 14.15 -1.56
CA GLU A 115 -7.22 15.38 -1.02
C GLU A 115 -8.71 15.21 -0.71
N GLY A 116 -9.13 15.64 0.48
CA GLY A 116 -10.55 15.63 0.88
C GLY A 116 -11.13 14.28 1.31
N LEU A 117 -10.33 13.21 1.46
CA LEU A 117 -10.83 11.90 1.89
C LEU A 117 -11.38 11.82 3.34
N GLY A 118 -11.20 12.87 4.15
CA GLY A 118 -11.68 12.90 5.54
C GLY A 118 -11.01 11.87 6.47
N LEU A 119 -9.74 11.55 6.22
CA LEU A 119 -8.96 10.54 6.94
C LEU A 119 -7.93 11.16 7.89
N ASP A 120 -8.21 12.34 8.44
CA ASP A 120 -7.25 13.13 9.22
C ASP A 120 -6.75 12.44 10.49
N THR A 121 -7.54 11.51 11.05
CA THR A 121 -7.17 10.72 12.24
C THR A 121 -6.56 9.37 11.90
N TYR A 122 -6.42 9.04 10.62
CA TYR A 122 -5.90 7.75 10.16
C TYR A 122 -4.42 7.86 9.81
N TYR A 123 -3.55 7.20 10.57
CA TYR A 123 -2.11 7.34 10.40
C TYR A 123 -1.62 6.94 8.98
N LEU A 124 -2.24 5.92 8.36
CA LEU A 124 -1.86 5.45 7.02
C LEU A 124 -2.16 6.48 5.93
N PHE A 125 -3.19 7.31 6.10
CA PHE A 125 -3.45 8.42 5.19
C PHE A 125 -2.27 9.40 5.17
N HIS A 126 -1.79 9.80 6.35
CA HIS A 126 -0.64 10.70 6.46
C HIS A 126 0.66 10.04 5.96
N ALA A 127 0.84 8.74 6.17
CA ALA A 127 2.00 8.00 5.66
C ALA A 127 2.03 7.92 4.12
N VAL A 128 0.87 7.65 3.48
CA VAL A 128 0.74 7.64 2.01
C VAL A 128 0.98 9.03 1.42
N ARG A 129 0.38 10.06 2.04
CA ARG A 129 0.61 11.45 1.63
C ARG A 129 2.08 11.84 1.72
N ALA A 130 2.76 11.44 2.80
CA ALA A 130 4.20 11.68 2.96
C ALA A 130 5.03 11.00 1.86
N ASP A 131 4.70 9.76 1.49
CA ASP A 131 5.38 9.02 0.42
C ASP A 131 5.28 9.75 -0.94
N PHE A 132 4.09 10.23 -1.31
CA PHE A 132 3.92 11.02 -2.53
C PHE A 132 4.73 12.32 -2.49
N LEU A 133 4.75 13.01 -1.35
CA LEU A 133 5.52 14.24 -1.18
C LEU A 133 7.04 13.98 -1.27
N VAL A 134 7.54 12.84 -0.76
CA VAL A 134 8.94 12.42 -0.94
C VAL A 134 9.27 12.21 -2.41
N ARG A 135 8.41 11.50 -3.16
CA ARG A 135 8.60 11.25 -4.60
C ARG A 135 8.58 12.54 -5.42
N LEU A 136 7.87 13.56 -4.94
CA LEU A 136 7.83 14.92 -5.49
C LEU A 136 8.96 15.83 -4.98
N ARG A 137 9.85 15.32 -4.13
CA ARG A 137 10.94 16.09 -3.47
C ARG A 137 10.46 17.26 -2.60
N ARG A 138 9.21 17.21 -2.11
CA ARG A 138 8.61 18.20 -1.19
C ARG A 138 8.90 17.81 0.26
N TYR A 139 10.19 17.77 0.62
CA TYR A 139 10.66 17.16 1.86
C TYR A 139 10.12 17.78 3.15
N PRO A 140 10.02 19.12 3.30
CA PRO A 140 9.47 19.71 4.53
C PRO A 140 8.05 19.24 4.82
N GLU A 141 7.20 19.23 3.78
CA GLU A 141 5.81 18.81 3.89
C GLU A 141 5.66 17.31 4.11
N ALA A 142 6.54 16.52 3.49
CA ALA A 142 6.61 15.07 3.72
C ALA A 142 6.99 14.76 5.17
N ALA A 143 7.94 15.50 5.75
CA ALA A 143 8.31 15.35 7.16
C ALA A 143 7.14 15.68 8.08
N ASP A 144 6.38 16.75 7.82
CA ASP A 144 5.18 17.08 8.59
C ASP A 144 4.10 16.00 8.49
N ALA A 145 3.90 15.43 7.31
CA ALA A 145 2.99 14.31 7.11
C ALA A 145 3.44 13.06 7.88
N TYR A 146 4.74 12.70 7.84
CA TYR A 146 5.24 11.59 8.65
C TYR A 146 5.14 11.84 10.16
N ARG A 147 5.36 13.08 10.64
CA ARG A 147 5.16 13.43 12.06
C ARG A 147 3.69 13.28 12.49
N ARG A 148 2.74 13.70 11.65
CA ARG A 148 1.30 13.47 11.88
C ARG A 148 0.97 11.97 11.92
N ALA A 149 1.50 11.20 10.97
CA ALA A 149 1.36 9.75 10.99
C ALA A 149 1.90 9.14 12.29
N LEU A 150 3.07 9.60 12.76
CA LEU A 150 3.70 9.10 13.97
C LEU A 150 2.88 9.41 15.23
N ALA A 151 2.28 10.60 15.31
CA ALA A 151 1.41 11.00 16.41
C ALA A 151 0.13 10.14 16.50
N LEU A 152 -0.33 9.59 15.37
CA LEU A 152 -1.55 8.77 15.26
C LEU A 152 -1.27 7.26 15.26
N ALA A 153 0.00 6.84 15.25
CA ALA A 153 0.38 5.44 15.20
C ALA A 153 0.03 4.73 16.52
N GLY A 154 -0.66 3.58 16.42
CA GLY A 154 -1.18 2.85 17.56
C GLY A 154 -0.23 1.78 18.10
N SER A 155 0.65 1.24 17.25
CA SER A 155 1.58 0.16 17.64
C SER A 155 3.04 0.60 17.64
N ALA A 156 3.86 -0.06 18.47
CA ALA A 156 5.31 0.18 18.51
C ALA A 156 5.98 -0.10 17.15
N ALA A 157 5.49 -1.08 16.40
CA ALA A 157 5.99 -1.42 15.07
C ALA A 157 5.71 -0.31 14.04
N GLU A 158 4.51 0.27 14.06
CA GLU A 158 4.16 1.43 13.23
C GLU A 158 5.03 2.65 13.56
N ARG A 159 5.22 2.94 14.85
CA ARG A 159 6.06 4.06 15.30
C ARG A 159 7.50 3.88 14.84
N ARG A 160 8.09 2.70 15.05
CA ARG A 160 9.46 2.38 14.61
C ARG A 160 9.62 2.55 13.10
N PHE A 161 8.63 2.10 12.31
CA PHE A 161 8.63 2.28 10.87
C PHE A 161 8.63 3.76 10.47
N LEU A 162 7.76 4.57 11.07
CA LEU A 162 7.62 6.01 10.76
C LEU A 162 8.84 6.82 11.23
N GLU A 163 9.40 6.50 12.40
CA GLU A 163 10.67 7.06 12.88
C GLU A 163 11.83 6.71 11.94
N GLY A 164 11.86 5.47 11.44
CA GLY A 164 12.82 5.04 10.41
C GLY A 164 12.71 5.88 9.14
N LYS A 165 11.49 6.20 8.69
CA LYS A 165 11.27 7.09 7.55
C LYS A 165 11.81 8.50 7.82
N LEU A 166 11.53 9.07 8.99
CA LEU A 166 12.00 10.42 9.36
C LEU A 166 13.52 10.52 9.54
N ARG A 167 14.20 9.43 9.92
CA ARG A 167 15.67 9.36 10.04
C ARG A 167 16.39 9.07 8.72
N SER A 168 15.65 8.78 7.65
CA SER A 168 16.23 8.50 6.34
C SER A 168 17.08 9.69 5.85
N PRO A 169 18.18 9.46 5.10
CA PRO A 169 19.00 10.53 4.53
C PRO A 169 18.22 11.57 3.72
N VAL A 170 17.06 11.19 3.18
CA VAL A 170 16.10 12.08 2.52
C VAL A 170 15.68 13.27 3.40
N PHE A 171 15.64 13.09 4.71
CA PHE A 171 15.30 14.13 5.70
C PHE A 171 16.49 14.53 6.59
N GLY A 172 17.56 13.72 6.61
CA GLY A 172 18.75 13.92 7.45
C GLY A 172 19.73 14.99 6.98
N GLY A 173 19.54 15.60 5.81
CA GLY A 173 20.45 16.60 5.24
C GLY A 173 20.34 18.04 5.81
N ALA A 174 19.68 18.24 6.96
CA ALA A 174 19.46 19.58 7.54
C ALA A 174 20.17 19.81 8.89
N VAL A 175 21.14 18.96 9.23
CA VAL A 175 22.03 19.15 10.39
C VAL A 175 23.42 18.76 9.94
N ASP A 176 24.18 19.78 9.53
CA ASP A 176 25.65 19.86 9.34
C ASP A 176 25.96 20.67 8.07
N GLY A 177 26.01 21.99 8.24
CA GLY A 177 26.38 22.99 7.24
C GLY A 177 26.36 24.38 7.84
#